data_AF-V5TS52-F1
#
_entry.id   AF-V5TS52-F1
#
_cell.length_a   1.000
_cell.length_b   1.000
_cell.length_c   1.000
_cell.angle_alpha   90.00
_cell.angle_beta   90.00
_cell.angle_gamma   90.00
#
_symmetry.space_group_name_H-M   'P 1'
#
loop_
_entity.id
_entity.type
_entity.pdbx_description
1 polymer ?
#
loop_
_entity_poly.entity_id
_entity_poly.type
_entity_poly.pdbx_seq_one_letter_code
_entity_poly.pdbx_strand_id
1 'polypeptide(L)'
;MSLREKSKIFVKESARHLKYDGIRGIQWPLWMIYNEAAIRGSGRYFGFQGENIFSKNWDLLILLDACRVDLLQEYRDHEALSSGDWQTTMSIAPNSKRFLDNTFDESVNDEINQTALISANPFTDQVLDEIRPDYLDEVWRYAWDDELGTVPASAVTDRGIAAGRQKNHDRYIVHYMQPHFPSVPRPELGSKMQKGRAEEWSGSIWDQLLENDVSKDEVWEAYKQNLNYVLDEVKQLLSNFDARTAIISADHGNAMGERSFYGHHDYPVPEIWEVPWVETTAIDNCTREPSDYETDSQIEPDIEDRLADLGYK
;
A
#
# COMPACT_ATOMS: atom_id res chain seq x y z
N MET A 1 -1.85 8.63 17.61
CA MET A 1 -1.25 9.95 17.92
C MET A 1 -2.17 10.76 18.85
N SER A 2 -1.62 11.36 19.90
CA SER A 2 -2.35 12.19 20.87
C SER A 2 -2.69 13.59 20.32
N LEU A 3 -3.71 14.24 20.91
CA LEU A 3 -4.06 15.64 20.59
C LEU A 3 -2.88 16.60 20.74
N ARG A 4 -2.00 16.37 21.72
CA ARG A 4 -0.82 17.22 21.97
C ARG A 4 0.23 17.09 20.87
N GLU A 5 0.45 15.89 20.35
CA GLU A 5 1.37 15.67 19.22
C GLU A 5 0.82 16.29 17.95
N LYS A 6 -0.46 16.08 17.64
CA LYS A 6 -1.15 16.73 16.53
C LYS A 6 -1.03 18.25 16.57
N SER A 7 -1.22 18.86 17.74
CA SER A 7 -1.07 20.32 17.90
C SER A 7 0.36 20.80 17.70
N LYS A 8 1.37 20.04 18.13
CA LYS A 8 2.78 20.39 17.91
C LYS A 8 3.14 20.34 16.43
N ILE A 9 2.71 19.30 15.71
CA ILE A 9 2.90 19.15 14.26
C ILE A 9 2.20 20.30 13.55
N PHE A 10 0.91 20.54 13.83
CA PHE A 10 0.15 21.65 13.24
C PHE A 10 0.88 23.00 13.38
N VAL A 11 1.32 23.35 14.59
CA VAL A 11 1.99 24.64 14.83
C VAL A 11 3.33 24.72 14.09
N LYS A 12 4.13 23.65 14.14
CA LYS A 12 5.45 23.59 13.51
C LYS A 12 5.34 23.74 11.99
N GLU A 13 4.47 22.95 11.36
CA GLU A 13 4.30 22.96 9.91
C GLU A 13 3.58 24.23 9.42
N SER A 14 2.59 24.74 10.14
CA SER A 14 1.95 26.02 9.81
C SER A 14 2.95 27.18 9.82
N ALA A 15 3.83 27.23 10.83
CA ALA A 15 4.88 28.24 10.90
C ALA A 15 5.91 28.08 9.76
N ARG A 16 6.18 26.84 9.35
CA ARG A 16 7.06 26.52 8.22
C ARG A 16 6.45 27.02 6.90
N HIS A 17 5.23 26.63 6.54
CA HIS A 17 4.58 27.07 5.31
C HIS A 17 4.46 28.59 5.22
N LEU A 18 4.11 29.26 6.32
CA LEU A 18 4.06 30.73 6.36
C LEU A 18 5.44 31.37 6.14
N LYS A 19 6.52 30.73 6.61
CA LYS A 19 7.89 31.23 6.49
C LYS A 19 8.45 31.06 5.08
N TYR A 20 8.18 29.93 4.43
CA TYR A 20 8.77 29.59 3.13
C TYR A 20 7.89 29.99 1.95
N ASP A 21 6.56 29.89 2.09
CA ASP A 21 5.60 30.10 0.99
C ASP A 21 4.81 31.42 1.13
N GLY A 22 5.09 32.18 2.19
CA GLY A 22 4.41 33.43 2.51
C GLY A 22 2.91 33.25 2.68
N ILE A 23 2.11 34.14 2.07
CA ILE A 23 0.63 34.09 2.16
C ILE A 23 0.05 32.84 1.49
N ARG A 24 0.75 32.24 0.51
CA ARG A 24 0.30 30.97 -0.10
C ARG A 24 0.36 29.81 0.88
N GLY A 25 1.30 29.86 1.83
CA GLY A 25 1.42 28.90 2.94
C GLY A 25 0.26 28.90 3.94
N ILE A 26 -0.73 29.80 3.83
CA ILE A 26 -1.98 29.76 4.63
C ILE A 26 -2.88 28.59 4.20
N GLN A 27 -2.74 28.08 2.98
CA GLN A 27 -3.59 27.00 2.47
C GLN A 27 -3.43 25.71 3.29
N TRP A 28 -2.21 25.37 3.68
CA TRP A 28 -1.89 24.18 4.45
C TRP A 28 -2.54 24.12 5.86
N PRO A 29 -2.43 25.15 6.73
CA PRO A 29 -3.13 25.16 8.02
C PRO A 29 -4.66 25.13 7.89
N LEU A 30 -5.22 25.83 6.90
CA LEU A 30 -6.66 25.80 6.66
C LEU A 30 -7.13 24.41 6.23
N TRP A 31 -6.35 23.75 5.37
CA TRP A 31 -6.57 22.37 4.96
C TRP A 31 -6.52 21.39 6.14
N MET A 32 -5.53 21.50 7.03
CA MET A 32 -5.47 20.66 8.24
C MET A 32 -6.70 20.83 9.14
N ILE A 33 -7.16 22.06 9.36
CA ILE A 33 -8.35 22.34 10.17
C ILE A 33 -9.59 21.72 9.52
N TYR A 34 -9.74 21.90 8.20
CA TYR A 34 -10.83 21.29 7.44
C TYR A 34 -10.82 19.77 7.56
N ASN A 35 -9.67 19.12 7.36
CA ASN A 35 -9.53 17.68 7.45
C ASN A 35 -9.92 17.12 8.82
N GLU A 36 -9.38 17.71 9.90
CA GLU A 36 -9.72 17.27 11.26
C GLU A 36 -11.21 17.46 11.56
N ALA A 37 -11.81 18.56 11.10
CA ALA A 37 -13.25 18.78 11.25
C ALA A 37 -14.08 17.77 10.42
N ALA A 38 -13.66 17.48 9.19
CA ALA A 38 -14.32 16.53 8.31
C ALA A 38 -14.25 15.10 8.85
N ILE A 39 -13.07 14.63 9.29
CA ILE A 39 -12.88 13.30 9.89
C ILE A 39 -13.73 13.13 11.17
N ARG A 40 -13.77 14.15 12.04
CA ARG A 40 -14.56 14.10 13.28
C ARG A 40 -16.05 14.21 13.02
N GLY A 41 -16.46 14.95 11.99
CA GLY A 41 -17.85 15.09 11.58
C GLY A 41 -18.38 13.87 10.80
N SER A 42 -17.51 13.18 10.06
CA SER A 42 -17.86 12.08 9.16
C SER A 42 -18.06 10.74 9.87
N GLY A 43 -17.51 10.55 11.07
CA GLY A 43 -17.72 9.34 11.89
C GLY A 43 -19.20 9.04 12.21
N ARG A 44 -20.12 9.97 11.90
CA ARG A 44 -21.58 9.77 11.96
C ARG A 44 -22.28 9.61 10.60
N TYR A 45 -21.61 9.85 9.48
CA TYR A 45 -22.27 10.00 8.17
C TYR A 45 -21.76 9.09 7.05
N PHE A 46 -20.55 8.53 7.16
CA PHE A 46 -19.99 7.64 6.15
C PHE A 46 -19.77 6.25 6.75
N GLY A 47 -20.80 5.41 6.67
CA GLY A 47 -20.77 4.02 7.13
C GLY A 47 -20.01 3.12 6.16
N PHE A 48 -18.73 3.42 5.92
CA PHE A 48 -17.84 2.52 5.20
C PHE A 48 -17.58 1.31 6.10
N GLN A 49 -18.30 0.22 5.82
CA GLN A 49 -18.17 -1.06 6.50
C GLN A 49 -17.66 -2.07 5.49
N GLY A 50 -16.36 -2.34 5.55
CA GLY A 50 -15.76 -3.45 4.84
C GLY A 50 -16.03 -4.78 5.52
N GLU A 51 -15.82 -5.86 4.77
CA GLU A 51 -15.80 -7.22 5.29
C GLU A 51 -14.34 -7.69 5.38
N ASN A 52 -14.00 -8.42 6.44
CA ASN A 52 -12.67 -9.02 6.57
C ASN A 52 -12.45 -10.00 5.40
N ILE A 53 -11.25 -9.99 4.81
CA ILE A 53 -10.91 -10.85 3.66
C ILE A 53 -11.14 -12.34 3.92
N PHE A 54 -11.03 -12.79 5.18
CA PHE A 54 -11.24 -14.19 5.58
C PHE A 54 -12.71 -14.62 5.59
N SER A 55 -13.64 -13.67 5.46
CA SER A 55 -15.07 -13.96 5.27
C SER A 55 -15.42 -14.51 3.89
N LYS A 56 -14.48 -14.41 2.93
CA LYS A 56 -14.62 -14.89 1.55
C LYS A 56 -13.72 -16.10 1.32
N ASN A 57 -14.03 -16.89 0.30
CA ASN A 57 -13.25 -18.06 -0.06
C ASN A 57 -12.24 -17.72 -1.16
N TRP A 58 -10.97 -18.01 -0.92
CA TRP A 58 -9.86 -17.81 -1.85
C TRP A 58 -8.68 -18.67 -1.39
N ASP A 59 -7.83 -19.06 -2.34
CA ASP A 59 -6.58 -19.79 -2.07
C ASP A 59 -5.37 -18.84 -2.15
N LEU A 60 -5.43 -17.86 -3.05
CA LEU A 60 -4.40 -16.84 -3.25
C LEU A 60 -5.04 -15.44 -3.25
N LEU A 61 -4.62 -14.56 -2.35
CA LEU A 61 -4.94 -13.13 -2.36
C LEU A 61 -3.71 -12.33 -2.77
N ILE A 62 -3.81 -11.66 -3.90
CA ILE A 62 -2.82 -10.73 -4.45
C ILE A 62 -3.25 -9.33 -4.03
N LEU A 63 -2.55 -8.77 -3.05
CA LEU A 63 -2.89 -7.49 -2.43
C LEU A 63 -1.95 -6.40 -2.94
N LEU A 64 -2.50 -5.39 -3.60
CA LEU A 64 -1.78 -4.23 -4.13
C LEU A 64 -1.93 -3.04 -3.17
N ASP A 65 -0.83 -2.50 -2.67
CA ASP A 65 -0.87 -1.37 -1.72
C ASP A 65 -1.45 -0.11 -2.37
N ALA A 66 -2.47 0.44 -1.71
CA ALA A 66 -3.14 1.66 -2.10
C ALA A 66 -3.69 1.65 -3.53
N CYS A 67 -4.12 0.53 -4.11
CA CYS A 67 -4.62 0.50 -5.49
C CYS A 67 -6.09 0.98 -5.60
N ARG A 68 -6.31 2.11 -6.27
CA ARG A 68 -7.68 2.61 -6.56
C ARG A 68 -8.41 1.73 -7.58
N VAL A 69 -9.73 1.67 -7.45
CA VAL A 69 -10.62 1.00 -8.40
C VAL A 69 -10.54 1.60 -9.80
N ASP A 70 -10.65 2.93 -9.92
CA ASP A 70 -10.64 3.62 -11.22
C ASP A 70 -9.30 3.45 -11.95
N LEU A 71 -8.20 3.47 -11.20
CA LEU A 71 -6.87 3.18 -11.72
C LEU A 71 -6.78 1.75 -12.28
N LEU A 72 -7.18 0.73 -11.50
CA LEU A 72 -7.12 -0.66 -11.96
C LEU A 72 -8.04 -0.92 -13.16
N GLN A 73 -9.18 -0.23 -13.22
CA GLN A 73 -10.11 -0.34 -14.34
C GLN A 73 -9.54 0.11 -15.68
N GLU A 74 -8.58 1.04 -15.70
CA GLU A 74 -7.87 1.43 -16.93
C GLU A 74 -7.04 0.28 -17.53
N TYR A 75 -6.73 -0.75 -16.72
CA TYR A 75 -5.92 -1.90 -17.10
C TYR A 75 -6.74 -3.19 -17.27
N ARG A 76 -8.06 -3.11 -17.48
CA ARG A 76 -8.93 -4.28 -17.67
C ARG A 76 -8.45 -5.27 -18.73
N ASP A 77 -7.85 -4.76 -19.81
CA ASP A 77 -7.33 -5.57 -20.91
C ASP A 77 -5.93 -6.14 -20.65
N HIS A 78 -5.30 -5.81 -19.51
CA HIS A 78 -4.02 -6.37 -19.12
C HIS A 78 -4.14 -7.89 -18.91
N GLU A 79 -3.15 -8.66 -19.34
CA GLU A 79 -3.23 -10.13 -19.32
C GLU A 79 -3.48 -10.70 -17.91
N ALA A 80 -2.94 -10.07 -16.87
CA ALA A 80 -3.20 -10.42 -15.46
C ALA A 80 -4.69 -10.31 -15.05
N LEU A 81 -5.50 -9.54 -15.77
CA LEU A 81 -6.85 -9.16 -15.36
C LEU A 81 -7.94 -9.50 -16.39
N SER A 82 -7.54 -9.69 -17.65
CA SER A 82 -8.44 -9.83 -18.81
C SER A 82 -9.41 -11.01 -18.73
N SER A 83 -9.08 -12.05 -17.94
CA SER A 83 -9.93 -13.23 -17.72
C SER A 83 -10.65 -13.24 -16.37
N GLY A 84 -10.49 -12.21 -15.53
CA GLY A 84 -11.08 -12.16 -14.19
C GLY A 84 -12.55 -11.73 -14.17
N ASP A 85 -13.29 -12.16 -13.16
CA ASP A 85 -14.59 -11.58 -12.81
C ASP A 85 -14.39 -10.32 -11.97
N TRP A 86 -14.96 -9.20 -12.43
CA TRP A 86 -14.68 -7.88 -11.90
C TRP A 86 -15.76 -7.41 -10.94
N GLN A 87 -15.37 -7.20 -9.69
CA GLN A 87 -16.19 -6.60 -8.65
C GLN A 87 -15.40 -5.51 -7.92
N THR A 88 -16.09 -4.80 -7.04
CA THR A 88 -15.47 -3.92 -6.04
C THR A 88 -15.96 -4.33 -4.67
N THR A 89 -15.17 -4.04 -3.65
CA THR A 89 -15.55 -4.25 -2.26
C THR A 89 -15.11 -3.07 -1.40
N MET A 90 -15.59 -3.04 -0.18
CA MET A 90 -15.17 -2.05 0.80
C MET A 90 -14.03 -2.63 1.62
N SER A 91 -12.90 -1.93 1.67
CA SER A 91 -11.84 -2.22 2.63
C SER A 91 -12.33 -1.99 4.05
N ILE A 92 -11.81 -2.78 4.97
CA ILE A 92 -12.04 -2.65 6.42
C ILE A 92 -11.25 -1.48 7.03
N ALA A 93 -10.36 -0.85 6.27
CA ALA A 93 -9.50 0.22 6.75
C ALA A 93 -9.04 1.17 5.63
N PRO A 94 -8.63 2.40 5.99
CA PRO A 94 -8.20 3.40 5.01
C PRO A 94 -6.68 3.46 4.77
N ASN A 95 -5.91 2.61 5.44
CA ASN A 95 -4.45 2.51 5.31
C ASN A 95 -3.96 1.12 5.71
N SER A 96 -2.77 0.73 5.24
CA SER A 96 -2.21 -0.62 5.44
C SER A 96 -2.05 -1.00 6.91
N LYS A 97 -1.58 -0.09 7.77
CA LYS A 97 -1.41 -0.37 9.21
C LYS A 97 -2.74 -0.81 9.85
N ARG A 98 -3.81 -0.06 9.61
CA ARG A 98 -5.16 -0.38 10.12
C ARG A 98 -5.78 -1.56 9.39
N PHE A 99 -5.46 -1.76 8.12
CA PHE A 99 -5.93 -2.91 7.36
C PHE A 99 -5.39 -4.20 7.96
N LEU A 100 -4.08 -4.28 8.21
CA LEU A 100 -3.44 -5.40 8.89
C LEU A 100 -4.04 -5.62 10.28
N ASP A 101 -4.15 -4.57 11.10
CA ASP A 101 -4.68 -4.63 12.47
C ASP A 101 -6.12 -5.15 12.52
N ASN A 102 -6.98 -4.69 11.60
CA ASN A 102 -8.37 -5.15 11.51
C ASN A 102 -8.52 -6.53 10.84
N THR A 103 -7.52 -6.96 10.05
CA THR A 103 -7.56 -8.22 9.28
C THR A 103 -7.13 -9.39 10.16
N PHE A 104 -6.02 -9.23 10.87
CA PHE A 104 -5.40 -10.25 11.71
C PHE A 104 -5.91 -10.13 13.15
N ASP A 105 -7.22 -10.36 13.30
CA ASP A 105 -7.93 -10.29 14.58
C ASP A 105 -8.19 -11.69 15.15
N GLU A 106 -8.33 -11.77 16.48
CA GLU A 106 -8.53 -13.03 17.21
C GLU A 106 -9.81 -13.78 16.76
N SER A 107 -10.81 -13.05 16.24
CA SER A 107 -12.07 -13.65 15.77
C SER A 107 -11.93 -14.57 14.55
N VAL A 108 -10.80 -14.52 13.83
CA VAL A 108 -10.51 -15.33 12.63
C VAL A 108 -9.18 -16.10 12.77
N ASN A 109 -8.79 -16.42 14.01
CA ASN A 109 -7.50 -17.03 14.31
C ASN A 109 -7.29 -18.40 13.64
N ASP A 110 -8.35 -19.19 13.45
CA ASP A 110 -8.26 -20.49 12.77
C ASP A 110 -7.86 -20.30 11.29
N GLU A 111 -8.44 -19.32 10.60
CA GLU A 111 -8.09 -18.95 9.24
C GLU A 111 -6.67 -18.36 9.14
N ILE A 112 -6.28 -17.54 10.11
CA ILE A 112 -4.94 -16.95 10.18
C ILE A 112 -3.86 -18.05 10.28
N ASN A 113 -4.08 -19.06 11.12
CA ASN A 113 -3.15 -20.18 11.30
C ASN A 113 -3.04 -21.09 10.06
N GLN A 114 -3.95 -20.96 9.08
CA GLN A 114 -3.90 -21.69 7.82
C GLN A 114 -3.36 -20.82 6.67
N THR A 115 -2.87 -19.61 6.99
CA THR A 115 -2.46 -18.61 6.01
C THR A 115 -0.94 -18.43 6.01
N ALA A 116 -0.38 -18.27 4.81
CA ALA A 116 0.95 -17.74 4.56
C ALA A 116 0.85 -16.28 4.09
N LEU A 117 1.62 -15.36 4.69
CA LEU A 117 1.72 -13.96 4.29
C LEU A 117 3.13 -13.65 3.80
N ILE A 118 3.24 -13.22 2.55
CA ILE A 118 4.46 -12.74 1.91
C ILE A 118 4.26 -11.24 1.67
N SER A 119 4.97 -10.40 2.41
CA SER A 119 4.67 -8.96 2.47
C SER A 119 5.91 -8.09 2.28
N ALA A 120 5.79 -7.11 1.39
CA ALA A 120 6.72 -6.00 1.27
C ALA A 120 6.37 -4.79 2.14
N ASN A 121 5.31 -4.85 2.94
CA ASN A 121 4.84 -3.72 3.75
C ASN A 121 5.44 -3.76 5.17
N PRO A 122 6.24 -2.75 5.60
CA PRO A 122 6.90 -2.73 6.91
C PRO A 122 5.95 -2.64 8.12
N PHE A 123 4.67 -2.31 7.93
CA PHE A 123 3.71 -2.34 9.04
C PHE A 123 3.45 -3.74 9.59
N THR A 124 3.90 -4.79 8.89
CA THR A 124 3.84 -6.16 9.39
C THR A 124 4.57 -6.33 10.73
N ASP A 125 5.76 -5.73 10.91
CA ASP A 125 6.51 -5.75 12.17
C ASP A 125 5.74 -5.09 13.33
N GLN A 126 5.07 -3.97 13.05
CA GLN A 126 4.39 -3.21 14.09
C GLN A 126 3.04 -3.80 14.52
N VAL A 127 2.47 -4.70 13.72
CA VAL A 127 1.07 -5.16 13.87
C VAL A 127 0.99 -6.66 14.13
N LEU A 128 1.86 -7.47 13.50
CA LEU A 128 1.76 -8.93 13.52
C LEU A 128 2.67 -9.58 14.58
N ASP A 129 2.69 -9.01 15.78
CA ASP A 129 3.46 -9.53 16.93
C ASP A 129 2.73 -10.70 17.61
N GLU A 130 1.50 -10.46 18.10
CA GLU A 130 0.74 -11.43 18.90
C GLU A 130 -0.12 -12.35 18.02
N ILE A 131 -0.80 -11.78 17.03
CA ILE A 131 -1.67 -12.49 16.09
C ILE A 131 -1.05 -12.38 14.72
N ARG A 132 -0.61 -13.51 14.18
CA ARG A 132 0.10 -13.55 12.91
C ARG A 132 -0.13 -14.86 12.17
N PRO A 133 0.00 -14.85 10.83
CA PRO A 133 -0.03 -16.03 10.00
C PRO A 133 0.97 -17.11 10.46
N ASP A 134 0.67 -18.39 10.18
CA ASP A 134 1.58 -19.49 10.50
C ASP A 134 2.93 -19.35 9.76
N TYR A 135 2.88 -18.84 8.53
CA TYR A 135 4.07 -18.45 7.79
C TYR A 135 4.04 -16.95 7.45
N LEU A 136 5.02 -16.21 7.95
CA LEU A 136 5.23 -14.80 7.66
C LEU A 136 6.60 -14.61 7.00
N ASP A 137 6.61 -14.12 5.76
CA ASP A 137 7.80 -13.74 5.01
C ASP A 137 7.79 -12.22 4.79
N GLU A 138 8.55 -11.51 5.63
CA GLU A 138 8.71 -10.07 5.59
C GLU A 138 9.78 -9.68 4.56
N VAL A 139 9.41 -9.75 3.29
CA VAL A 139 10.27 -9.48 2.13
C VAL A 139 10.95 -8.12 2.22
N TRP A 140 10.27 -7.15 2.84
CA TRP A 140 10.84 -5.82 3.08
C TRP A 140 12.14 -5.87 3.90
N ARG A 141 12.33 -6.83 4.81
CA ARG A 141 13.57 -6.96 5.63
C ARG A 141 14.83 -7.10 4.80
N TYR A 142 14.80 -7.89 3.74
CA TYR A 142 16.00 -8.30 3.02
C TYR A 142 16.02 -7.92 1.53
N ALA A 143 14.89 -7.55 0.92
CA ALA A 143 14.81 -7.18 -0.51
C ALA A 143 14.52 -5.70 -0.74
N TRP A 144 14.77 -4.85 0.25
CA TRP A 144 14.64 -3.40 0.10
C TRP A 144 15.67 -2.85 -0.89
N ASP A 145 15.23 -2.03 -1.84
CA ASP A 145 16.10 -1.35 -2.79
C ASP A 145 16.21 0.14 -2.42
N ASP A 146 17.39 0.56 -1.95
CA ASP A 146 17.66 1.94 -1.55
C ASP A 146 17.60 2.94 -2.71
N GLU A 147 17.80 2.50 -3.97
CA GLU A 147 17.70 3.35 -5.17
C GLU A 147 16.24 3.55 -5.60
N LEU A 148 15.36 2.62 -5.28
CA LEU A 148 13.92 2.76 -5.50
C LEU A 148 13.20 3.36 -4.28
N GLY A 149 13.74 3.17 -3.06
CA GLY A 149 13.07 3.54 -1.81
C GLY A 149 11.86 2.64 -1.50
N THR A 150 11.87 1.40 -2.01
CA THR A 150 10.81 0.42 -1.81
C THR A 150 11.33 -0.98 -2.17
N VAL A 151 10.52 -2.01 -1.93
CA VAL A 151 10.80 -3.37 -2.39
C VAL A 151 10.38 -3.52 -3.85
N PRO A 152 11.23 -4.04 -4.76
CA PRO A 152 10.82 -4.38 -6.11
C PRO A 152 9.73 -5.46 -6.12
N ALA A 153 8.67 -5.25 -6.91
CA ALA A 153 7.62 -6.27 -7.12
C ALA A 153 8.16 -7.66 -7.49
N SER A 154 9.24 -7.74 -8.28
CA SER A 154 9.86 -9.02 -8.66
C SER A 154 10.33 -9.86 -7.48
N ALA A 155 10.80 -9.23 -6.40
CA ALA A 155 11.19 -9.93 -5.19
C ALA A 155 9.96 -10.54 -4.49
N VAL A 156 8.88 -9.78 -4.38
CA VAL A 156 7.61 -10.26 -3.80
C VAL A 156 7.04 -11.42 -4.63
N THR A 157 7.10 -11.33 -5.95
CA THR A 157 6.68 -12.41 -6.86
C THR A 157 7.52 -13.66 -6.68
N ASP A 158 8.85 -13.54 -6.66
CA ASP A 158 9.74 -14.68 -6.44
C ASP A 158 9.45 -15.37 -5.11
N ARG A 159 9.29 -14.59 -4.03
CA ARG A 159 8.98 -15.11 -2.70
C ARG A 159 7.60 -15.74 -2.63
N GLY A 160 6.59 -15.17 -3.31
CA GLY A 160 5.25 -15.75 -3.43
C GLY A 160 5.27 -17.10 -4.15
N ILE A 161 5.97 -17.20 -5.28
CA ILE A 161 6.14 -18.48 -6.03
C ILE A 161 6.88 -19.50 -5.17
N ALA A 162 7.98 -19.10 -4.53
CA ALA A 162 8.76 -19.99 -3.66
C ALA A 162 7.91 -20.52 -2.50
N ALA A 163 7.13 -19.65 -1.85
CA ALA A 163 6.22 -20.06 -0.77
C ALA A 163 5.16 -21.03 -1.28
N GLY A 164 4.49 -20.74 -2.41
CA GLY A 164 3.47 -21.63 -2.99
C GLY A 164 3.99 -23.02 -3.37
N ARG A 165 5.27 -23.13 -3.76
CA ARG A 165 5.89 -24.42 -4.09
C ARG A 165 6.46 -25.18 -2.89
N GLN A 166 6.83 -24.50 -1.81
CA GLN A 166 7.61 -25.08 -0.71
C GLN A 166 6.86 -25.16 0.62
N LYS A 167 5.81 -24.35 0.80
CA LYS A 167 4.99 -24.30 2.00
C LYS A 167 3.66 -25.00 1.73
N ASN A 168 2.97 -25.39 2.80
CA ASN A 168 1.72 -26.12 2.71
C ASN A 168 0.68 -25.44 3.61
N HIS A 169 0.08 -24.39 3.05
CA HIS A 169 -0.96 -23.57 3.66
C HIS A 169 -2.20 -23.60 2.77
N ASP A 170 -3.38 -23.42 3.37
CA ASP A 170 -4.64 -23.40 2.62
C ASP A 170 -4.84 -22.06 1.91
N ARG A 171 -4.20 -20.99 2.43
CA ARG A 171 -4.34 -19.61 1.98
C ARG A 171 -2.99 -18.94 1.86
N TYR A 172 -2.82 -18.15 0.81
CA TYR A 172 -1.63 -17.32 0.60
C TYR A 172 -2.03 -15.87 0.36
N ILE A 173 -1.38 -14.95 1.05
CA ILE A 173 -1.47 -13.51 0.80
C ILE A 173 -0.12 -13.04 0.27
N VAL A 174 -0.12 -12.47 -0.92
CA VAL A 174 1.07 -11.86 -1.54
C VAL A 174 0.84 -10.36 -1.65
N HIS A 175 1.51 -9.60 -0.79
CA HIS A 175 1.27 -8.18 -0.56
C HIS A 175 2.40 -7.32 -1.15
N TYR A 176 2.10 -6.67 -2.27
CA TYR A 176 3.00 -5.78 -3.00
C TYR A 176 2.89 -4.36 -2.48
N MET A 177 4.01 -3.62 -2.47
CA MET A 177 4.01 -2.18 -2.21
C MET A 177 3.50 -1.36 -3.39
N GLN A 178 3.49 -1.89 -4.61
CA GLN A 178 2.99 -1.15 -5.76
C GLN A 178 1.48 -1.40 -5.92
N PRO A 179 0.70 -0.38 -6.34
CA PRO A 179 1.13 0.87 -6.97
C PRO A 179 1.40 2.08 -6.04
N HIS A 180 1.49 1.90 -4.71
CA HIS A 180 1.89 2.98 -3.78
C HIS A 180 3.27 3.59 -4.13
N PHE A 181 3.50 4.83 -3.70
CA PHE A 181 4.72 5.60 -3.95
C PHE A 181 5.79 5.36 -2.85
N PRO A 182 7.09 5.20 -3.18
CA PRO A 182 7.72 5.62 -4.44
C PRO A 182 7.34 4.78 -5.65
N SER A 183 7.13 5.46 -6.78
CA SER A 183 6.88 4.80 -8.06
C SER A 183 8.17 4.16 -8.56
N VAL A 184 8.16 2.85 -8.84
CA VAL A 184 9.37 2.15 -9.33
C VAL A 184 9.83 2.69 -10.69
N PRO A 185 8.95 2.94 -11.68
CA PRO A 185 9.35 3.56 -12.94
C PRO A 185 9.73 5.05 -12.84
N ARG A 186 9.28 5.75 -11.78
CA ARG A 186 9.46 7.19 -11.57
C ARG A 186 9.91 7.47 -10.12
N PRO A 187 11.05 6.95 -9.66
CA PRO A 187 11.45 7.02 -8.25
C PRO A 187 11.75 8.46 -7.79
N GLU A 188 11.98 9.38 -8.72
CA GLU A 188 12.14 10.81 -8.44
C GLU A 188 10.85 11.50 -7.99
N LEU A 189 9.68 10.89 -8.23
CA LEU A 189 8.38 11.34 -7.73
C LEU A 189 8.01 10.72 -6.37
N GLY A 190 8.90 9.92 -5.78
CA GLY A 190 8.72 9.37 -4.43
C GLY A 190 9.10 10.35 -3.31
N SER A 191 9.00 9.89 -2.06
CA SER A 191 9.29 10.69 -0.86
C SER A 191 10.78 10.95 -0.64
N LYS A 192 11.66 10.55 -1.58
CA LYS A 192 13.11 10.63 -1.39
C LYS A 192 13.56 12.04 -1.07
N MET A 193 14.12 12.19 0.14
CA MET A 193 14.98 13.30 0.48
C MET A 193 16.09 13.40 -0.58
N GLN A 194 16.06 14.45 -1.40
CA GLN A 194 17.15 14.75 -2.33
C GLN A 194 18.43 15.05 -1.51
N LYS A 195 19.24 14.02 -1.24
CA LYS A 195 20.57 14.17 -0.62
C LYS A 195 21.43 15.05 -1.54
N GLY A 196 21.63 16.32 -1.19
CA GLY A 196 22.58 17.20 -1.88
C GLY A 196 22.20 18.68 -2.04
N ARG A 197 20.99 19.10 -1.68
CA ARG A 197 20.66 20.54 -1.58
C ARG A 197 20.72 20.97 -0.12
N ALA A 198 21.47 22.03 0.17
CA ALA A 198 21.45 22.66 1.47
C ALA A 198 20.02 23.21 1.72
N GLU A 199 19.44 22.82 2.86
CA GLU A 199 18.03 22.97 3.27
C GLU A 199 17.11 21.79 2.86
N GLU A 200 17.12 20.81 3.77
CA GLU A 200 16.37 19.55 3.84
C GLU A 200 14.84 19.62 3.56
N TRP A 201 14.31 18.48 3.09
CA TRP A 201 12.91 18.00 3.08
C TRP A 201 12.05 18.31 1.84
N SER A 202 11.92 17.31 0.96
CA SER A 202 10.76 17.10 0.08
C SER A 202 9.67 16.38 0.89
N GLY A 203 8.46 16.93 0.96
CA GLY A 203 7.31 16.23 1.55
C GLY A 203 6.95 14.98 0.76
N SER A 204 5.97 14.20 1.26
CA SER A 204 5.41 13.08 0.50
C SER A 204 4.89 13.57 -0.86
N ILE A 205 4.74 12.69 -1.85
CA ILE A 205 4.18 13.09 -3.16
C ILE A 205 2.80 13.75 -3.03
N TRP A 206 2.06 13.39 -1.98
CA TRP A 206 0.75 13.97 -1.65
C TRP A 206 0.87 15.39 -1.10
N ASP A 207 1.91 15.69 -0.30
CA ASP A 207 2.23 17.04 0.16
C ASP A 207 2.60 17.92 -1.05
N GLN A 208 3.45 17.41 -1.95
CA GLN A 208 3.84 18.12 -3.18
C GLN A 208 2.65 18.41 -4.09
N LEU A 209 1.71 17.45 -4.20
CA LEU A 209 0.48 17.64 -4.98
C LEU A 209 -0.45 18.68 -4.34
N LEU A 210 -0.59 18.69 -3.01
CA LEU A 210 -1.34 19.70 -2.27
C LEU A 210 -0.76 21.11 -2.48
N GLU A 211 0.57 21.21 -2.50
CA GLU A 211 1.32 22.47 -2.66
C GLU A 211 1.36 22.95 -4.12
N ASN A 212 0.95 22.11 -5.08
CA ASN A 212 1.06 22.31 -6.53
C ASN A 212 2.51 22.34 -7.04
N ASP A 213 3.43 21.69 -6.34
CA ASP A 213 4.81 21.48 -6.78
C ASP A 213 4.88 20.45 -7.92
N VAL A 214 3.96 19.49 -7.92
CA VAL A 214 3.72 18.54 -9.01
C VAL A 214 2.29 18.64 -9.50
N SER A 215 2.07 18.34 -10.78
CA SER A 215 0.71 18.34 -11.35
C SER A 215 -0.02 17.03 -11.05
N LYS A 216 -1.35 17.09 -10.91
CA LYS A 216 -2.20 15.89 -10.74
C LYS A 216 -1.99 14.89 -11.88
N ASP A 217 -1.88 15.37 -13.11
CA ASP A 217 -1.69 14.52 -14.29
C ASP A 217 -0.33 13.80 -14.24
N GLU A 218 0.73 14.48 -13.79
CA GLU A 218 2.04 13.85 -13.63
C GLU A 218 2.04 12.74 -12.58
N VAL A 219 1.43 12.99 -11.41
CA VAL A 219 1.29 11.97 -10.36
C VAL A 219 0.41 10.82 -10.84
N TRP A 220 -0.70 11.10 -11.54
CA TRP A 220 -1.58 10.06 -12.09
C TRP A 220 -0.87 9.17 -13.11
N GLU A 221 -0.10 9.75 -14.03
CA GLU A 221 0.66 8.98 -15.01
C GLU A 221 1.77 8.15 -14.36
N ALA A 222 2.43 8.65 -13.32
CA ALA A 222 3.40 7.87 -12.54
C ALA A 222 2.75 6.70 -11.79
N TYR A 223 1.53 6.91 -11.30
CA TYR A 223 0.73 5.90 -10.62
C TYR A 223 0.27 4.79 -11.57
N LYS A 224 -0.16 5.16 -12.78
CA LYS A 224 -0.46 4.24 -13.89
C LYS A 224 0.75 3.42 -14.31
N GLN A 225 1.90 4.07 -14.49
CA GLN A 225 3.15 3.38 -14.84
C GLN A 225 3.55 2.38 -13.75
N ASN A 226 3.42 2.75 -12.47
CA ASN A 226 3.71 1.87 -11.34
C ASN A 226 2.73 0.68 -11.26
N LEU A 227 1.44 0.92 -11.54
CA LEU A 227 0.45 -0.14 -11.63
C LEU A 227 0.77 -1.10 -12.78
N ASN A 228 1.07 -0.60 -13.97
CA ASN A 228 1.46 -1.44 -15.10
C ASN A 228 2.68 -2.32 -14.76
N TYR A 229 3.69 -1.72 -14.11
CA TYR A 229 4.89 -2.42 -13.66
C TYR A 229 4.56 -3.59 -12.72
N VAL A 230 3.72 -3.38 -11.70
CA VAL A 230 3.37 -4.48 -10.77
C VAL A 230 2.42 -5.49 -11.42
N LEU A 231 1.56 -5.08 -12.35
CA LEU A 231 0.68 -6.02 -13.06
C LEU A 231 1.45 -7.02 -13.93
N ASP A 232 2.60 -6.62 -14.49
CA ASP A 232 3.51 -7.55 -15.18
C ASP A 232 4.03 -8.64 -14.22
N GLU A 233 4.36 -8.28 -12.99
CA GLU A 233 4.80 -9.21 -11.93
C GLU A 233 3.64 -10.07 -11.39
N VAL A 234 2.44 -9.50 -11.21
CA VAL A 234 1.21 -10.24 -10.89
C VAL A 234 0.91 -11.29 -11.95
N LYS A 235 1.07 -10.96 -13.24
CA LYS A 235 0.94 -11.94 -14.33
C LYS A 235 1.93 -13.09 -14.16
N GLN A 236 3.18 -12.80 -13.80
CA GLN A 236 4.18 -13.85 -13.57
C GLN A 236 3.80 -14.74 -12.38
N LEU A 237 3.30 -14.16 -11.29
CA LEU A 237 2.79 -14.88 -10.13
C LEU A 237 1.64 -15.82 -10.52
N LEU A 238 0.61 -15.31 -11.21
CA LEU A 238 -0.55 -16.10 -11.65
C LEU A 238 -0.16 -17.26 -12.58
N SER A 239 0.94 -17.12 -13.33
CA SER A 239 1.45 -18.15 -14.24
C SER A 239 2.40 -19.15 -13.57
N ASN A 240 2.71 -18.97 -12.29
CA ASN A 240 3.68 -19.76 -11.52
C ASN A 240 3.20 -20.10 -10.09
N PHE A 241 1.89 -20.03 -9.85
CA PHE A 241 1.27 -20.35 -8.56
C PHE A 241 0.03 -21.21 -8.81
N ASP A 242 -0.21 -22.25 -8.02
CA ASP A 242 -1.40 -23.10 -8.17
C ASP A 242 -2.49 -22.64 -7.20
N ALA A 243 -3.54 -22.02 -7.73
CA ALA A 243 -4.68 -21.55 -6.95
C ALA A 243 -5.97 -21.67 -7.77
N ARG A 244 -6.97 -22.39 -7.21
CA ARG A 244 -8.27 -22.53 -7.87
C ARG A 244 -9.03 -21.20 -7.84
N THR A 245 -8.92 -20.45 -6.75
CA THR A 245 -9.49 -19.10 -6.62
C THR A 245 -8.38 -18.15 -6.21
N ALA A 246 -7.98 -17.29 -7.14
CA ALA A 246 -7.05 -16.19 -6.93
C ALA A 246 -7.80 -14.85 -6.96
N ILE A 247 -7.56 -13.97 -6.00
CA ILE A 247 -8.18 -12.65 -5.93
C ILE A 247 -7.10 -11.58 -6.11
N ILE A 248 -7.32 -10.61 -7.00
CA ILE A 248 -6.52 -9.39 -7.08
C ILE A 248 -7.31 -8.26 -6.45
N SER A 249 -6.77 -7.67 -5.39
CA SER A 249 -7.43 -6.65 -4.57
C SER A 249 -6.43 -5.63 -4.03
N ALA A 250 -6.89 -4.74 -3.17
CA ALA A 250 -6.08 -3.72 -2.51
C ALA A 250 -6.43 -3.63 -1.03
N ASP A 251 -5.47 -3.22 -0.21
CA ASP A 251 -5.68 -2.94 1.22
C ASP A 251 -6.48 -1.63 1.40
N HIS A 252 -6.24 -0.64 0.56
CA HIS A 252 -6.99 0.62 0.47
C HIS A 252 -6.76 1.28 -0.90
N GLY A 253 -7.32 2.47 -1.11
CA GLY A 253 -7.03 3.35 -2.25
C GLY A 253 -6.27 4.64 -1.85
N ASN A 254 -6.35 5.68 -2.68
CA ASN A 254 -5.68 6.96 -2.47
C ASN A 254 -6.58 8.14 -2.88
N ALA A 255 -6.61 9.18 -2.05
CA ALA A 255 -7.16 10.46 -2.44
C ALA A 255 -6.12 11.32 -3.20
N MET A 256 -6.56 11.99 -4.25
CA MET A 256 -5.82 12.87 -5.14
C MET A 256 -6.57 14.20 -5.36
N GLY A 257 -7.11 14.76 -4.28
CA GLY A 257 -7.83 16.03 -4.22
C GLY A 257 -9.34 15.91 -4.03
N GLU A 258 -9.89 14.69 -3.93
CA GLU A 258 -11.31 14.48 -3.69
C GLU A 258 -11.70 15.06 -2.33
N ARG A 259 -12.64 16.02 -2.34
CA ARG A 259 -12.99 16.83 -1.16
C ARG A 259 -11.78 17.48 -0.48
N SER A 260 -10.75 17.81 -1.26
CA SER A 260 -9.46 18.32 -0.77
C SER A 260 -8.62 17.31 -0.01
N PHE A 261 -8.95 16.01 0.03
CA PHE A 261 -8.09 15.01 0.66
C PHE A 261 -6.98 14.54 -0.29
N TYR A 262 -5.80 14.24 0.25
CA TYR A 262 -4.63 13.79 -0.50
C TYR A 262 -3.92 12.67 0.27
N GLY A 263 -3.55 11.58 -0.40
CA GLY A 263 -3.03 10.36 0.24
C GLY A 263 -4.11 9.51 0.89
N HIS A 264 -3.75 8.76 1.93
CA HIS A 264 -4.57 7.69 2.51
C HIS A 264 -4.56 7.72 4.05
N HIS A 265 -5.10 8.81 4.60
CA HIS A 265 -5.42 8.86 6.03
C HIS A 265 -6.87 8.40 6.28
N ASP A 266 -7.40 8.58 7.49
CA ASP A 266 -8.79 8.24 7.86
C ASP A 266 -9.87 9.10 7.18
N TYR A 267 -9.67 9.45 5.91
CA TYR A 267 -10.51 10.34 5.15
C TYR A 267 -11.79 9.64 4.70
N PRO A 268 -12.95 10.30 4.82
CA PRO A 268 -14.26 9.72 4.50
C PRO A 268 -14.59 9.89 3.01
N VAL A 269 -13.78 9.33 2.12
CA VAL A 269 -13.98 9.37 0.66
C VAL A 269 -13.88 7.98 0.03
N PRO A 270 -14.77 7.62 -0.91
CA PRO A 270 -14.82 6.28 -1.48
C PRO A 270 -13.50 5.88 -2.15
N GLU A 271 -12.73 6.83 -2.69
CA GLU A 271 -11.44 6.58 -3.37
C GLU A 271 -10.37 5.97 -2.45
N ILE A 272 -10.60 5.96 -1.12
CA ILE A 272 -9.75 5.28 -0.14
C ILE A 272 -10.34 3.94 0.31
N TRP A 273 -11.66 3.85 0.43
CA TRP A 273 -12.31 2.71 1.07
C TRP A 273 -12.83 1.68 0.07
N GLU A 274 -13.21 2.09 -1.15
CA GLU A 274 -13.62 1.17 -2.21
C GLU A 274 -12.39 0.65 -2.94
N VAL A 275 -12.22 -0.67 -2.95
CA VAL A 275 -11.07 -1.37 -3.50
C VAL A 275 -11.51 -2.38 -4.57
N PRO A 276 -10.64 -2.68 -5.55
CA PRO A 276 -10.93 -3.70 -6.55
C PRO A 276 -11.09 -5.08 -5.91
N TRP A 277 -11.92 -5.93 -6.52
CA TRP A 277 -12.04 -7.34 -6.19
C TRP A 277 -12.17 -8.13 -7.49
N VAL A 278 -11.04 -8.58 -8.04
CA VAL A 278 -11.01 -9.32 -9.31
C VAL A 278 -10.76 -10.80 -9.02
N GLU A 279 -11.76 -11.64 -9.23
CA GLU A 279 -11.64 -13.09 -9.03
C GLU A 279 -11.13 -13.76 -10.31
N THR A 280 -10.11 -14.62 -10.17
CA THR A 280 -9.49 -15.35 -11.26
C THR A 280 -8.90 -16.68 -10.76
N THR A 281 -8.03 -17.29 -11.55
CA THR A 281 -7.34 -18.55 -11.25
C THR A 281 -5.84 -18.39 -11.47
N ALA A 282 -5.01 -19.14 -10.74
CA ALA A 282 -3.58 -19.22 -10.99
C ALA A 282 -3.19 -20.66 -11.32
N ILE A 283 -2.26 -20.84 -12.25
CA ILE A 283 -1.73 -22.16 -12.62
C ILE A 283 -0.21 -22.08 -12.60
N ASP A 284 0.44 -22.98 -11.86
CA ASP A 284 1.89 -23.09 -11.89
C ASP A 284 2.37 -23.79 -13.18
N ASN A 285 2.85 -23.00 -14.14
CA ASN A 285 3.43 -23.52 -15.38
C ASN A 285 4.95 -23.79 -15.28
N CYS A 286 5.56 -23.53 -14.11
CA CYS A 286 7.00 -23.67 -13.88
C CYS A 286 7.86 -22.90 -14.92
N THR A 287 7.41 -21.71 -15.34
CA THR A 287 8.12 -20.87 -16.32
C THR A 287 9.10 -19.90 -15.69
N ARG A 288 8.95 -19.62 -14.38
CA ARG A 288 9.84 -18.80 -13.57
C ARG A 288 10.43 -19.62 -12.43
N GLU A 289 11.75 -19.58 -12.31
CA GLU A 289 12.48 -20.05 -11.14
C GLU A 289 12.71 -18.85 -10.20
N PRO A 290 12.22 -18.89 -8.95
CA PRO A 290 12.45 -17.83 -7.97
C PRO A 290 13.94 -17.59 -7.72
N SER A 291 14.34 -16.34 -7.58
CA SER A 291 15.69 -15.99 -7.13
C SER A 291 15.90 -16.39 -5.66
N ASP A 292 17.13 -16.70 -5.30
CA ASP A 292 17.54 -16.86 -3.91
C ASP A 292 17.77 -15.50 -3.26
N TYR A 293 17.23 -15.30 -2.05
CA TYR A 293 17.41 -14.09 -1.27
C TYR A 293 18.09 -14.45 0.06
N GLU A 294 19.04 -13.62 0.49
CA GLU A 294 19.69 -13.78 1.79
C GLU A 294 18.74 -13.29 2.91
N THR A 295 17.92 -14.19 3.43
CA THR A 295 16.91 -13.85 4.46
C THR A 295 17.52 -13.65 5.85
N ASP A 296 18.68 -14.25 6.13
CA ASP A 296 19.39 -14.18 7.42
C ASP A 296 20.41 -13.01 7.45
N SER A 297 19.93 -11.80 7.16
CA SER A 297 20.69 -10.59 7.42
C SER A 297 20.92 -10.44 8.93
N GLN A 298 22.18 -10.42 9.40
CA GLN A 298 22.48 -10.08 10.81
C GLN A 298 22.24 -8.60 11.13
N ILE A 299 21.94 -7.78 10.13
CA ILE A 299 21.62 -6.37 10.29
C ILE A 299 20.09 -6.25 10.23
N GLU A 300 19.49 -6.02 11.38
CA GLU A 300 18.08 -5.61 11.45
C GLU A 300 17.96 -4.21 10.82
N PRO A 301 17.13 -4.05 9.79
CA PRO A 301 16.92 -2.77 9.16
C PRO A 301 16.10 -1.83 10.03
N ASP A 302 16.36 -0.53 9.93
CA ASP A 302 15.57 0.47 10.64
C ASP A 302 14.20 0.65 9.95
N ILE A 303 13.14 0.26 10.66
CA ILE A 303 11.76 0.36 10.19
C ILE A 303 11.33 1.81 10.05
N GLU A 304 11.78 2.71 10.93
CA GLU A 304 11.42 4.13 10.87
C GLU A 304 11.98 4.77 9.59
N ASP A 305 13.20 4.41 9.21
CA ASP A 305 13.82 4.87 7.97
C ASP A 305 13.05 4.40 6.74
N ARG A 306 12.64 3.12 6.70
CA ARG A 306 11.87 2.55 5.58
C ARG A 306 10.48 3.14 5.47
N LEU A 307 9.80 3.32 6.60
CA LEU A 307 8.50 3.99 6.63
C LEU A 307 8.62 5.45 6.16
N ALA A 308 9.70 6.14 6.52
CA ALA A 308 9.97 7.50 6.04
C ALA A 308 10.19 7.56 4.52
N ASP A 309 10.92 6.58 3.95
CA ASP A 309 11.10 6.46 2.49
C ASP A 309 9.77 6.22 1.74
N LEU A 310 8.81 5.54 2.37
CA LEU A 310 7.44 5.38 1.87
C LEU A 310 6.56 6.62 2.11
N GLY A 311 7.08 7.67 2.74
CA GLY A 311 6.35 8.90 3.03
C GLY A 311 5.46 8.84 4.27
N TYR A 312 5.61 7.82 5.12
CA TYR A 312 5.00 7.81 6.45
C TYR A 312 5.78 8.72 7.40
N LYS A 313 5.09 9.25 8.42
CA LYS A 313 5.60 10.20 9.42
C LYS A 313 5.34 9.70 10.82
#